data_AF-A0AA47EPI9-F1
#
_entry.id   AF-A0AA47EPI9-F1
#
_cell.length_a   1.000
_cell.length_b   1.000
_cell.length_c   1.000
_cell.angle_alpha   90.00
_cell.angle_beta   90.00
_cell.angle_gamma   90.00
#
_symmetry.space_group_name_H-M   'P 1'
#
loop_
_entity.id
_entity.type
_entity.pdbx_description
1 polymer ?
#
loop_
_entity_poly.entity_id
_entity_poly.type
_entity_poly.pdbx_seq_one_letter_code
_entity_poly.pdbx_strand_id
1 'polypeptide(L)'
;MISKDKWDELCAKVTDEMTSHVKRFAVPLTMSEEHGSGVAWGSGTYISLGRDTWILTAEHVLSDIPEGGRIAHLPKDGGDYNAAFGKPEFAAWPVDAAALPIYPALEFLPDASRVTSSIAETYSPVDEELLFFYGFPGYTVERNDPRQKDT
;
A
#
# COMPACT_ATOMS: atom_id res chain seq x y z
N MET A 1 10.51 -11.76 -35.89
CA MET A 1 9.67 -10.64 -35.43
C MET A 1 8.45 -11.25 -34.78
N ILE A 2 8.18 -10.95 -33.51
CA ILE A 2 6.96 -11.42 -32.83
C ILE A 2 5.75 -10.71 -33.45
N SER A 3 4.61 -11.41 -33.58
CA SER A 3 3.37 -10.74 -34.00
C SER A 3 2.84 -9.85 -32.88
N LYS A 4 2.03 -8.85 -33.23
CA LYS A 4 1.36 -8.00 -32.24
C LYS A 4 0.55 -8.83 -31.24
N ASP A 5 -0.26 -9.75 -31.73
CA ASP A 5 -1.10 -10.60 -30.86
C ASP A 5 -0.27 -11.42 -29.88
N LYS A 6 0.89 -11.94 -30.32
CA LYS A 6 1.77 -12.71 -29.45
C LYS A 6 2.49 -11.82 -28.44
N TRP A 7 2.83 -10.59 -28.81
CA TRP A 7 3.38 -9.60 -27.90
C TRP A 7 2.37 -9.23 -26.81
N ASP A 8 1.12 -8.94 -27.20
CA ASP A 8 0.04 -8.58 -26.26
C ASP A 8 -0.26 -9.73 -25.27
N GLU A 9 -0.25 -10.99 -25.74
CA GLU A 9 -0.39 -12.18 -24.89
C GLU A 9 0.75 -12.27 -23.85
N LEU A 10 2.00 -12.03 -24.26
CA LEU A 10 3.14 -12.07 -23.35
C LEU A 10 3.09 -10.93 -22.33
N CYS A 11 2.73 -9.71 -22.76
CA CYS A 11 2.56 -8.57 -21.85
C CYS A 11 1.48 -8.83 -20.80
N ALA A 12 0.34 -9.41 -21.20
CA ALA A 12 -0.72 -9.77 -20.26
C ALA A 12 -0.23 -10.82 -19.26
N LYS A 13 0.41 -11.89 -19.74
CA LYS A 13 0.96 -12.94 -18.88
C LYS A 13 1.98 -12.41 -17.88
N VAL A 14 2.93 -11.57 -18.33
CA VAL A 14 3.93 -10.95 -17.44
C VAL A 14 3.25 -10.05 -16.41
N THR A 15 2.24 -9.28 -16.82
CA THR A 15 1.49 -8.41 -15.90
C THR A 15 0.79 -9.21 -14.81
N ASP A 16 0.14 -10.31 -15.17
CA ASP A 16 -0.55 -11.19 -14.20
C ASP A 16 0.42 -11.86 -13.24
N GLU A 17 1.53 -12.40 -13.76
CA GLU A 17 2.56 -13.07 -12.97
C GLU A 17 3.24 -12.08 -12.02
N MET A 18 3.60 -10.88 -12.50
CA MET A 18 4.20 -9.83 -11.69
C MET A 18 3.22 -9.31 -10.64
N THR A 19 1.97 -9.05 -11.00
CA THR A 19 0.91 -8.64 -10.06
C THR A 19 0.76 -9.65 -8.93
N SER A 20 0.66 -10.93 -9.27
CA SER A 20 0.57 -12.03 -8.29
C SER A 20 1.80 -12.10 -7.39
N HIS A 21 2.98 -11.84 -7.95
CA HIS A 21 4.23 -11.82 -7.21
C HIS A 21 4.34 -10.63 -6.25
N VAL A 22 4.00 -9.42 -6.70
CA VAL A 22 4.29 -8.19 -5.96
C VAL A 22 3.22 -7.79 -4.95
N LYS A 23 1.97 -8.23 -5.13
CA LYS A 23 0.83 -7.82 -4.28
C LYS A 23 1.07 -8.01 -2.78
N ARG A 24 1.85 -9.03 -2.39
CA ARG A 24 2.21 -9.34 -1.00
C ARG A 24 3.15 -8.33 -0.34
N PHE A 25 3.84 -7.51 -1.13
CA PHE A 25 4.75 -6.47 -0.64
C PHE A 25 4.08 -5.10 -0.60
N ALA A 26 2.92 -4.95 -1.23
CA ALA A 26 2.20 -3.70 -1.30
C ALA A 26 1.15 -3.61 -0.19
N VAL A 27 1.04 -2.44 0.39
CA VAL A 27 0.10 -2.14 1.48
C VAL A 27 -0.80 -1.01 0.99
N PRO A 28 -2.09 -1.28 0.73
CA PRO A 28 -3.07 -0.23 0.47
C PRO A 28 -3.21 0.66 1.71
N LEU A 29 -3.14 1.97 1.50
CA LEU A 29 -3.37 2.97 2.54
C LEU A 29 -4.67 3.72 2.26
N THR A 30 -5.50 3.82 3.29
CA THR A 30 -6.71 4.64 3.28
C THR A 30 -6.58 5.80 4.24
N MET A 31 -7.32 6.87 3.96
CA MET A 31 -7.44 8.03 4.82
C MET A 31 -8.91 8.21 5.20
N SER A 32 -9.18 8.48 6.46
CA SER A 32 -10.51 8.86 6.93
C SER A 32 -10.49 10.13 7.76
N GLU A 33 -11.44 11.03 7.52
CA GLU A 33 -11.72 12.19 8.37
C GLU A 33 -12.67 11.83 9.51
N GLU A 34 -13.49 10.79 9.32
CA GLU A 34 -14.50 10.32 10.27
C GLU A 34 -14.35 8.82 10.55
N HIS A 35 -15.11 8.31 11.52
CA HIS A 35 -15.09 6.91 11.88
C HIS A 35 -15.97 6.08 10.93
N GLY A 36 -15.43 4.98 10.39
CA GLY A 36 -16.20 3.98 9.64
C GLY A 36 -16.33 4.22 8.13
N SER A 37 -15.81 5.34 7.62
CA SER A 37 -15.66 5.62 6.19
C SER A 37 -14.19 5.94 5.88
N GLY A 38 -13.75 5.87 4.62
CA GLY A 38 -12.40 6.23 4.23
C GLY A 38 -12.22 6.19 2.71
N VAL A 39 -11.23 6.91 2.22
CA VAL A 39 -10.87 6.98 0.80
C VAL A 39 -9.56 6.26 0.54
N ALA A 40 -9.41 5.73 -0.66
CA ALA A 40 -8.12 5.29 -1.17
C ALA A 40 -7.15 6.48 -1.17
N TRP A 41 -6.05 6.38 -0.43
CA TRP A 41 -5.15 7.51 -0.19
C TRP A 41 -3.76 7.30 -0.74
N GLY A 42 -3.21 6.09 -0.62
CA GLY A 42 -1.88 5.81 -1.10
C GLY A 42 -1.51 4.34 -1.03
N SER A 43 -0.22 4.11 -1.20
CA SER A 43 0.38 2.77 -1.11
C SER A 43 1.66 2.84 -0.29
N GLY A 44 1.98 1.75 0.38
CA GLY A 44 3.24 1.58 1.07
C GLY A 44 3.74 0.14 0.98
N THR A 45 4.78 -0.15 1.74
CA THR A 45 5.30 -1.50 1.98
C THR A 45 5.64 -1.66 3.45
N TYR A 46 5.51 -2.87 3.99
CA TYR A 46 5.97 -3.11 5.35
C TYR A 46 7.49 -3.26 5.39
N ILE A 47 8.13 -2.61 6.34
CA ILE A 47 9.56 -2.79 6.65
C ILE A 47 9.72 -3.20 8.11
N SER A 48 10.77 -3.96 8.40
CA SER A 48 11.15 -4.30 9.77
C SER A 48 12.31 -3.42 10.22
N LEU A 49 12.14 -2.72 11.35
CA LEU A 49 13.20 -1.97 12.02
C LEU A 49 13.35 -2.54 13.44
N GLY A 50 14.31 -3.45 13.60
CA GLY A 50 14.48 -4.20 14.85
C GLY A 50 13.31 -5.15 15.11
N ARG A 51 12.57 -4.93 16.20
CA ARG A 51 11.37 -5.72 16.56
C ARG A 51 10.07 -5.09 16.05
N ASP A 52 10.14 -3.86 15.57
CA ASP A 52 8.97 -3.11 15.16
C ASP A 52 8.75 -3.24 13.65
N THR A 53 7.49 -3.18 13.25
CA THR A 53 7.13 -3.08 11.83
C THR A 53 6.60 -1.69 11.57
N TRP A 54 6.99 -1.18 10.41
CA TRP A 54 6.65 0.15 9.94
C TRP A 54 6.07 0.01 8.54
N ILE A 55 5.28 0.99 8.13
CA ILE A 55 4.89 1.22 6.74
C ILE A 55 5.88 2.24 6.18
N LEU A 56 6.60 1.88 5.12
CA LEU A 56 7.35 2.80 4.29
C LEU A 56 6.45 3.27 3.14
N THR A 57 6.37 4.58 2.92
CA THR A 57 5.58 5.21 1.86
C THR A 57 6.24 6.53 1.43
N ALA A 58 5.62 7.28 0.53
CA ALA A 58 6.08 8.60 0.15
C ALA A 58 5.76 9.64 1.23
N GLU A 59 6.55 10.72 1.34
CA GLU A 59 6.32 11.79 2.32
C GLU A 59 4.93 12.42 2.11
N HIS A 60 4.59 12.74 0.86
CA HIS A 60 3.33 13.41 0.54
C HIS A 60 2.08 12.60 0.95
N VAL A 61 2.17 11.26 0.97
CA VAL A 61 1.07 10.40 1.44
C VAL A 61 0.75 10.65 2.91
N LEU A 62 1.72 11.11 3.71
CA LEU A 62 1.51 11.40 5.13
C LEU A 62 1.46 12.89 5.46
N SER A 63 2.16 13.75 4.71
CA SER A 63 2.13 15.19 4.95
C SER A 63 0.83 15.85 4.48
N ASP A 64 0.15 15.28 3.49
CA ASP A 64 -1.05 15.86 2.90
C ASP A 64 -2.35 15.43 3.61
N ILE A 65 -2.23 14.71 4.73
CA ILE A 65 -3.37 14.28 5.54
C ILE A 65 -4.05 15.54 6.12
N PRO A 66 -5.37 15.73 5.87
CA PRO A 66 -6.12 16.84 6.46
C PRO A 66 -6.09 16.82 8.00
N GLU A 67 -6.32 17.97 8.62
CA GLU A 67 -6.43 18.05 10.08
C GLU A 67 -7.53 17.09 10.59
N GLY A 68 -7.18 16.23 11.55
CA GLY A 68 -8.07 15.19 12.08
C GLY A 68 -8.13 13.89 11.26
N GLY A 69 -7.54 13.88 10.07
CA GLY A 69 -7.42 12.71 9.21
C GLY A 69 -6.61 11.59 9.86
N ARG A 70 -6.97 10.35 9.53
CA ARG A 70 -6.34 9.13 10.06
C ARG A 70 -5.99 8.18 8.94
N ILE A 71 -4.79 7.61 8.99
CA ILE A 71 -4.37 6.57 8.05
C ILE A 71 -4.75 5.20 8.59
N ALA A 72 -5.22 4.35 7.68
CA ALA A 72 -5.38 2.93 7.93
C ALA A 72 -4.72 2.11 6.80
N HIS A 73 -4.38 0.87 7.12
CA HIS A 73 -3.70 -0.06 6.22
C HIS A 73 -4.46 -1.40 6.16
N LEU A 74 -4.34 -2.11 5.04
CA LEU A 74 -4.95 -3.43 4.87
C LEU A 74 -3.89 -4.55 5.03
N PRO A 75 -3.78 -5.21 6.19
CA PRO A 75 -2.77 -6.25 6.39
C PRO A 75 -3.11 -7.59 5.73
N LYS A 76 -4.38 -7.83 5.37
CA LYS A 76 -4.86 -9.06 4.75
C LYS A 76 -5.86 -8.77 3.66
N ASP A 77 -5.65 -9.35 2.47
CA ASP A 77 -6.62 -9.31 1.37
C ASP A 77 -8.01 -9.72 1.85
N GLY A 78 -9.01 -8.86 1.63
CA GLY A 78 -10.40 -9.09 2.04
C GLY A 78 -10.65 -9.01 3.56
N GLY A 79 -9.68 -8.54 4.36
CA GLY A 79 -9.85 -8.25 5.78
C GLY A 79 -10.27 -6.80 6.06
N ASP A 80 -10.16 -6.41 7.33
CA ASP A 80 -10.46 -5.05 7.77
C ASP A 80 -9.25 -4.13 7.67
N TYR A 81 -9.52 -2.85 7.40
CA TYR A 81 -8.51 -1.80 7.52
C TYR A 81 -8.18 -1.55 8.99
N ASN A 82 -6.88 -1.48 9.29
CA ASN A 82 -6.36 -1.26 10.62
C ASN A 82 -5.75 0.13 10.69
N ALA A 83 -6.10 0.91 11.71
CA ALA A 83 -5.54 2.23 11.89
C ALA A 83 -4.03 2.15 12.15
N ALA A 84 -3.25 2.96 11.43
CA ALA A 84 -1.83 3.12 11.66
C ALA A 84 -1.62 4.24 12.68
N PHE A 85 -1.13 3.87 13.86
CA PHE A 85 -0.93 4.79 14.96
C PHE A 85 0.55 5.06 15.18
N GLY A 86 0.89 6.32 15.46
CA GLY A 86 2.21 6.72 15.92
C GLY A 86 2.69 7.99 15.26
N LYS A 87 3.90 8.41 15.62
CA LYS A 87 4.55 9.56 15.01
C LYS A 87 5.29 9.08 13.75
N PRO A 88 4.96 9.59 12.56
CA PRO A 88 5.74 9.30 11.36
C PRO A 88 7.12 9.95 11.44
N GLU A 89 8.10 9.28 10.85
CA GLU A 89 9.42 9.81 10.55
C GLU A 89 9.49 10.18 9.07
N PHE A 90 10.06 11.34 8.77
CA PHE A 90 10.08 11.91 7.42
C PHE A 90 11.51 12.07 6.91
N ALA A 91 11.75 11.58 5.70
CA ALA A 91 12.88 11.93 4.87
C ALA A 91 12.37 12.82 3.75
N ALA A 92 12.37 14.12 4.01
CA ALA A 92 11.82 15.12 3.10
C ALA A 92 12.62 15.22 1.78
N TRP A 93 12.25 16.17 0.93
CA TRP A 93 13.01 16.51 -0.29
C TRP A 93 14.54 16.49 -0.07
N PRO A 94 15.32 15.80 -0.92
CA PRO A 94 14.97 15.27 -2.24
C PRO A 94 14.45 13.83 -2.26
N VAL A 95 14.15 13.21 -1.12
CA VAL A 95 13.84 11.77 -1.05
C VAL A 95 12.35 11.48 -1.22
N ASP A 96 11.46 12.32 -0.67
CA ASP A 96 9.99 12.08 -0.63
C ASP A 96 9.65 10.71 -0.03
N ALA A 97 10.16 10.42 1.17
CA ALA A 97 9.88 9.18 1.87
C ALA A 97 9.43 9.42 3.32
N ALA A 98 8.55 8.57 3.81
CA ALA A 98 8.15 8.56 5.21
C ALA A 98 7.95 7.14 5.73
N ALA A 99 8.17 6.97 7.03
CA ALA A 99 7.95 5.73 7.74
C ALA A 99 6.95 5.95 8.88
N LEU A 100 5.88 5.18 8.91
CA LEU A 100 4.86 5.22 9.95
C LEU A 100 4.88 3.91 10.74
N PRO A 101 5.10 3.92 12.06
CA PRO A 101 5.07 2.68 12.82
C PRO A 101 3.64 2.11 12.80
N ILE A 102 3.53 0.78 12.69
CA ILE A 102 2.25 0.10 12.89
C ILE A 102 2.22 -0.46 14.31
N TYR A 103 1.60 0.27 15.22
CA TYR A 103 1.15 -0.34 16.47
C TYR A 103 -0.16 -1.06 16.20
N PRO A 104 -0.17 -2.38 16.30
CA PRO A 104 -1.24 -2.94 17.10
C PRO A 104 -0.70 -3.91 18.14
N ALA A 105 -1.41 -3.98 19.26
CA ALA A 105 -1.33 -5.13 20.13
C ALA A 105 -1.46 -6.41 19.27
N LEU A 106 -0.64 -7.42 19.57
CA LEU A 106 -0.51 -8.63 18.73
C LEU A 106 -1.87 -9.28 18.42
N GLU A 107 -2.88 -9.09 19.27
CA GLU A 107 -4.24 -9.58 19.06
C GLU A 107 -5.00 -8.97 17.85
N PHE A 108 -4.65 -7.75 17.41
CA PHE A 108 -5.27 -7.08 16.25
C PHE A 108 -4.42 -7.20 14.99
N LEU A 109 -3.26 -7.83 15.12
CA LEU A 109 -2.42 -8.17 13.99
C LEU A 109 -2.86 -9.53 13.45
N PRO A 110 -3.43 -9.63 12.25
CA PRO A 110 -3.61 -10.95 11.64
C PRO A 110 -2.25 -11.65 11.53
N ASP A 111 -2.27 -12.99 11.40
CA ASP A 111 -1.16 -13.84 10.94
C ASP A 111 -0.67 -13.48 9.52
N ALA A 112 -0.87 -12.23 9.09
CA ALA A 112 -0.31 -11.66 7.89
C ALA A 112 1.19 -11.92 7.95
N SER A 113 1.60 -12.82 7.07
CA SER A 113 2.95 -12.95 6.58
C SER A 113 3.36 -11.59 6.06
N ARG A 114 3.83 -10.74 6.98
CA ARG A 114 4.43 -9.44 6.69
C ARG A 114 5.63 -9.78 5.82
N VAL A 115 5.46 -9.72 4.50
CA VAL A 115 6.59 -9.89 3.62
C VAL A 115 7.32 -8.56 3.63
N THR A 116 8.22 -8.42 4.60
CA THR A 116 9.00 -7.20 4.84
C THR A 116 10.21 -7.08 3.92
N SER A 117 10.39 -8.05 3.02
CA SER A 117 11.59 -8.19 2.19
C SER A 117 11.25 -8.10 0.70
N SER A 118 11.05 -6.89 0.19
CA SER A 118 11.19 -6.57 -1.24
C SER A 118 12.27 -5.51 -1.51
N ILE A 119 12.82 -4.88 -0.47
CA ILE A 119 13.81 -3.81 -0.62
C ILE A 119 15.19 -4.45 -0.75
N ALA A 120 15.84 -4.21 -1.88
CA ALA A 120 17.23 -4.61 -2.09
C ALA A 120 18.16 -3.76 -1.20
N GLU A 121 19.19 -4.38 -0.61
CA GLU A 121 20.22 -3.66 0.16
C GLU A 121 21.00 -2.66 -0.71
N THR A 122 21.11 -2.94 -2.01
CA THR A 122 21.76 -2.08 -2.98
C THR A 122 21.03 -2.19 -4.32
N TYR A 123 20.77 -1.04 -4.93
CA TYR A 123 20.25 -0.96 -6.30
C TYR A 123 21.41 -0.77 -7.27
N SER A 124 21.48 -1.63 -8.29
CA SER A 124 22.48 -1.58 -9.36
C SER A 124 21.74 -1.55 -10.70
N PRO A 125 21.36 -0.36 -11.21
CA PRO A 125 20.61 -0.25 -12.46
C PRO A 125 21.39 -0.85 -13.62
N VAL A 126 20.67 -1.38 -14.60
CA VAL A 126 21.21 -1.89 -15.86
C VAL A 126 20.57 -1.15 -17.03
N ASP A 127 21.26 -1.12 -18.17
CA ASP A 127 20.67 -0.62 -19.41
C ASP A 127 19.42 -1.47 -19.75
N GLU A 128 18.33 -0.78 -20.12
CA GLU A 128 17.06 -1.40 -20.52
C GLU A 128 16.36 -2.22 -19.40
N GLU A 129 16.48 -1.80 -18.14
CA GLU A 129 15.76 -2.43 -17.02
C GLU A 129 14.22 -2.40 -17.21
N LEU A 130 13.58 -3.54 -16.98
CA LEU A 130 12.13 -3.64 -16.93
C LEU A 130 11.62 -3.26 -15.55
N LEU A 131 10.96 -2.09 -15.46
CA LEU A 131 10.34 -1.61 -14.24
C LEU A 131 8.87 -2.03 -14.18
N PHE A 132 8.45 -2.54 -13.03
CA PHE A 132 7.06 -2.87 -12.73
C PHE A 132 6.53 -1.95 -11.64
N PHE A 133 5.52 -1.15 -11.98
CA PHE A 133 4.87 -0.25 -11.04
C PHE A 133 3.60 -0.90 -10.51
N TYR A 134 3.50 -1.01 -9.19
CA TYR A 134 2.34 -1.56 -8.51
C TYR A 134 1.94 -0.65 -7.35
N GLY A 135 0.64 -0.42 -7.23
CA GLY A 135 0.07 0.37 -6.17
C GLY A 135 -1.44 0.25 -6.19
N PHE A 136 -2.04 0.82 -5.16
CA PHE A 136 -3.47 0.99 -5.03
C PHE A 136 -3.84 2.34 -5.65
N PRO A 137 -4.44 2.38 -6.85
CA PRO A 137 -4.84 3.65 -7.45
C PRO A 137 -5.96 4.24 -6.59
N GLY A 138 -5.92 5.55 -6.37
CA GLY A 138 -6.95 6.29 -5.64
C GLY A 138 -8.30 6.19 -6.33
N TYR A 139 -9.03 5.09 -6.13
CA TYR A 139 -10.43 4.98 -6.52
C TYR A 139 -11.28 5.32 -5.31
N THR A 140 -12.21 6.26 -5.49
CA THR A 140 -13.32 6.45 -4.56
C THR A 140 -14.16 5.17 -4.57
N VAL A 141 -14.14 4.41 -3.47
CA VAL A 141 -15.04 3.27 -3.31
C VAL A 141 -16.37 3.80 -2.81
N GLU A 142 -17.31 4.08 -3.72
CA GLU A 142 -18.69 4.39 -3.31
C GLU A 142 -19.38 3.11 -2.82
N ARG A 143 -19.66 3.06 -1.52
CA ARG A 143 -20.53 2.03 -0.93
C ARG A 143 -21.99 2.38 -1.26
N ASN A 144 -22.57 1.69 -2.25
CA ASN A 144 -24.01 1.67 -2.45
C ASN A 144 -24.68 0.82 -1.37
N ASP A 145 -24.97 1.41 -0.21
CA ASP A 145 -25.94 0.81 0.70
C ASP A 145 -27.35 0.99 0.13
N PRO A 146 -28.11 -0.10 -0.11
CA PRO A 146 -29.53 0.05 -0.35
C PRO A 146 -30.12 0.71 0.91
N ARG A 147 -30.60 1.95 0.76
CA ARG A 147 -31.34 2.68 1.80
C ARG A 147 -32.35 1.72 2.44
N GLN A 148 -32.11 1.33 3.68
CA GLN A 148 -33.21 0.81 4.50
C GLN A 148 -34.26 1.92 4.49
N LYS A 149 -35.45 1.58 4.00
CA LYS A 149 -36.61 2.46 4.16
C LYS A 149 -36.83 2.59 5.66
N ASP A 150 -36.66 3.80 6.18
CA ASP A 150 -37.22 4.15 7.47
C ASP A 150 -38.72 3.85 7.43
N THR A 151 -39.18 3.09 8.42
CA THR A 151 -40.59 2.73 8.64
C THR A 151 -41.52 3.92 8.69
#